data_AF-A0A7C9ING4-F1
#
_entry.id   AF-A0A7C9ING4-F1
#
_cell.length_a   1.000
_cell.length_b   1.000
_cell.length_c   1.000
_cell.angle_alpha   90.00
_cell.angle_beta   90.00
_cell.angle_gamma   90.00
#
_symmetry.space_group_name_H-M   'P 1'
#
loop_
_entity.id
_entity.type
_entity.pdbx_description
1 polymer ?
#
loop_
_entity_poly.entity_id
_entity_poly.type
_entity_poly.pdbx_seq_one_letter_code
_entity_poly.pdbx_strand_id
1 'polypeptide(L)'
;MIMKYFTKRFAGIPLRTIIITTVALAAVYGYWKYSIPIHRVENKSELVMLGDLNGDNRWSQADLDVMDDFINNPFAVSDVLVSRMDMNQNGLIDAEDLVLLQSLVASAGDPYRAEEKARSRGESFPRPRELYRYIASAEYHPRPLYALPYPGAADSVLDWLSRFPPSGKASFYTEALYAAVNAEAIRFDQAWRKRQHQLLPIEREYAVQKLARAKLLHQAGEWYELRLLLTESVEDAETLTVRNQPEYPVKLLAFRDHLREVLGSPEYAAFKSGEQDWRGVLKLVSRHLQADLGLSYDFETLGPPRDFNSLENYLQRVAWQYYKSSTREENLRALIAYHYCPAKKRLDA
;
A
#
# COMPACT_ATOMS: atom_id res chain seq x y z
N MET A 1 36.11 -65.24 -9.57
CA MET A 1 35.75 -65.85 -8.25
C MET A 1 35.34 -64.81 -7.20
N ILE A 2 34.69 -63.69 -7.59
CA ILE A 2 34.22 -62.65 -6.65
C ILE A 2 32.68 -62.50 -6.70
N MET A 3 32.03 -62.95 -7.78
CA MET A 3 30.59 -62.86 -7.97
C MET A 3 29.75 -63.89 -7.19
N LYS A 4 30.39 -64.87 -6.52
CA LYS A 4 29.70 -65.87 -5.66
C LYS A 4 29.61 -65.48 -4.18
N TYR A 5 30.28 -64.40 -3.74
CA TYR A 5 30.28 -63.99 -2.33
C TYR A 5 29.22 -62.93 -1.99
N PHE A 6 28.65 -62.24 -2.97
CA PHE A 6 27.63 -61.21 -2.70
C PHE A 6 26.21 -61.78 -2.51
N THR A 7 25.91 -62.95 -3.05
CA THR A 7 24.57 -63.57 -2.96
C THR A 7 24.28 -64.25 -1.62
N LYS A 8 25.27 -64.46 -0.75
CA LYS A 8 25.08 -65.17 0.53
C LYS A 8 24.86 -64.27 1.75
N ARG A 9 25.04 -62.94 1.63
CA ARG A 9 24.95 -62.03 2.80
C ARG A 9 23.61 -61.31 2.96
N PHE A 10 22.70 -61.43 1.99
CA PHE A 10 21.37 -60.81 2.04
C PHE A 10 20.21 -61.83 2.07
N ALA A 11 20.51 -63.13 2.12
CA ALA A 11 19.53 -64.22 2.06
C ALA A 11 18.68 -64.41 3.34
N GLY A 12 18.69 -63.45 4.27
CA GLY A 12 17.98 -63.55 5.56
C GLY A 12 17.20 -62.30 5.94
N ILE A 13 17.16 -61.27 5.10
CA ILE A 13 16.35 -60.08 5.37
C ILE A 13 14.96 -60.36 4.79
N PRO A 14 13.91 -60.53 5.62
CA PRO A 14 12.58 -60.78 5.09
C PRO A 14 12.15 -59.64 4.17
N LEU A 15 11.46 -59.97 3.07
CA LEU A 15 10.94 -58.99 2.11
C LEU A 15 10.18 -57.85 2.80
N ARG A 16 9.51 -58.16 3.92
CA ARG A 16 8.82 -57.20 4.78
C ARG A 16 9.75 -56.12 5.35
N THR A 17 10.94 -56.46 5.82
CA THR A 17 11.88 -55.43 6.31
C THR A 17 12.29 -54.52 5.17
N ILE A 18 12.61 -55.05 3.98
CA ILE A 18 12.98 -54.24 2.81
C ILE A 18 11.87 -53.26 2.43
N ILE A 19 10.61 -53.74 2.39
CA ILE A 19 9.44 -52.88 2.10
C ILE A 19 9.29 -51.79 3.17
N ILE A 20 9.38 -52.15 4.46
CA ILE A 20 9.26 -51.18 5.56
C ILE A 20 10.35 -50.13 5.51
N THR A 21 11.61 -50.50 5.26
CA THR A 21 12.70 -49.52 5.17
C THR A 21 12.53 -48.60 3.97
N THR A 22 12.04 -49.13 2.84
CA THR A 22 11.82 -48.35 1.62
C THR A 22 10.68 -47.34 1.82
N VAL A 23 9.58 -47.76 2.44
CA VAL A 23 8.46 -46.87 2.79
C VAL A 23 8.88 -45.82 3.81
N ALA A 24 9.67 -46.21 4.83
CA ALA A 24 10.19 -45.26 5.82
C ALA A 24 11.12 -44.23 5.19
N LEU A 25 12.02 -44.63 4.30
CA LEU A 25 12.91 -43.71 3.57
C LEU A 25 12.11 -42.79 2.63
N ALA A 26 11.09 -43.31 1.94
CA ALA A 26 10.21 -42.50 1.11
C ALA A 26 9.40 -41.48 1.94
N ALA A 27 8.93 -41.88 3.12
CA ALA A 27 8.21 -40.99 4.04
C ALA A 27 9.13 -39.90 4.63
N VAL A 28 10.36 -40.25 5.03
CA VAL A 28 11.37 -39.27 5.49
C VAL A 28 11.75 -38.31 4.37
N TYR A 29 11.96 -38.81 3.14
CA TYR A 29 12.25 -37.96 1.98
C TYR A 29 11.07 -37.04 1.64
N GLY A 30 9.84 -37.57 1.68
CA GLY A 30 8.62 -36.78 1.50
C GLY A 30 8.50 -35.69 2.56
N TYR A 31 8.65 -36.05 3.84
CA TYR A 31 8.63 -35.10 4.95
C TYR A 31 9.72 -34.03 4.80
N TRP A 32 10.96 -34.41 4.47
CA TRP A 32 12.04 -33.44 4.25
C TRP A 32 11.73 -32.49 3.09
N LYS A 33 11.16 -33.00 1.99
CA LYS A 33 10.83 -32.21 0.79
C LYS A 33 9.62 -31.28 0.98
N TYR A 34 8.62 -31.69 1.75
CA TYR A 34 7.38 -30.92 1.95
C TYR A 34 7.37 -30.06 3.23
N SER A 35 8.10 -30.47 4.28
CA SER A 35 8.14 -29.76 5.56
C SER A 35 9.28 -28.75 5.68
N ILE A 36 10.36 -28.89 4.90
CA ILE A 36 11.37 -27.82 4.83
C ILE A 36 10.93 -26.85 3.73
N PRO A 37 10.52 -25.62 4.08
CA PRO A 37 10.18 -24.62 3.07
C PRO A 37 11.41 -24.36 2.19
N ILE A 38 11.33 -24.79 0.92
CA ILE A 38 12.32 -24.50 -0.13
C ILE A 38 12.17 -23.04 -0.62
N HIS A 39 11.34 -22.23 0.04
CA HIS A 39 11.32 -20.77 -0.13
C HIS A 39 12.58 -20.15 0.49
N ARG A 40 13.77 -20.55 0.00
CA ARG A 40 14.92 -19.69 0.08
C ARG A 40 14.60 -18.51 -0.82
N VAL A 41 14.31 -17.38 -0.20
CA VAL A 41 14.36 -16.09 -0.88
C VAL A 41 15.70 -16.04 -1.60
N GLU A 42 15.70 -15.88 -2.92
CA GLU A 42 16.95 -15.71 -3.66
C GLU A 42 17.64 -14.46 -3.10
N ASN A 43 18.70 -14.65 -2.31
CA ASN A 43 19.57 -13.57 -1.86
C ASN A 43 20.48 -13.17 -3.03
N LYS A 44 19.90 -12.50 -4.03
CA LYS A 44 20.64 -11.75 -5.03
C LYS A 44 20.74 -10.32 -4.54
N SER A 45 21.95 -9.78 -4.60
CA SER A 45 22.21 -8.38 -4.28
C SER A 45 22.85 -7.74 -5.48
N GLU A 46 22.36 -6.56 -5.85
CA GLU A 46 22.88 -5.78 -6.95
C GLU A 46 23.63 -4.57 -6.37
N LEU A 47 24.81 -4.29 -6.92
CA LEU A 47 25.53 -3.06 -6.61
C LEU A 47 24.88 -1.93 -7.40
N VAL A 48 24.32 -0.97 -6.70
CA VAL A 48 23.63 0.19 -7.26
C VAL A 48 24.46 1.44 -6.97
N MET A 49 24.59 2.29 -7.98
CA MET A 49 25.18 3.62 -7.87
C MET A 49 24.06 4.62 -7.54
N LEU A 50 24.14 5.24 -6.36
CA LEU A 50 23.18 6.26 -5.93
C LEU A 50 23.37 7.52 -6.79
N GLY A 51 22.28 8.16 -7.20
CA GLY A 51 22.32 9.30 -8.12
C GLY A 51 22.56 8.95 -9.59
N ASP A 52 22.76 7.67 -9.95
CA ASP A 52 22.69 7.20 -11.34
C ASP A 52 21.23 6.91 -11.70
N LEU A 53 20.60 7.92 -12.29
CA LEU A 53 19.16 7.98 -12.54
C LEU A 53 18.80 7.50 -13.95
N ASN A 54 19.76 7.52 -14.88
CA ASN A 54 19.57 7.05 -16.25
C ASN A 54 20.11 5.61 -16.50
N GLY A 55 20.87 5.05 -15.55
CA GLY A 55 21.41 3.69 -15.59
C GLY A 55 22.70 3.53 -16.42
N ASP A 56 23.40 4.62 -16.74
CA ASP A 56 24.63 4.59 -17.53
C ASP A 56 25.92 4.40 -16.69
N ASN A 57 25.77 4.27 -15.36
CA ASN A 57 26.83 4.15 -14.36
C ASN A 57 27.76 5.37 -14.32
N ARG A 58 27.23 6.57 -14.56
CA ARG A 58 27.94 7.85 -14.46
C ARG A 58 27.05 8.85 -13.75
N TRP A 59 27.67 9.85 -13.12
CA TRP A 59 26.95 11.05 -12.69
C TRP A 59 27.16 12.13 -13.73
N SER A 60 26.10 12.49 -14.43
CA SER A 60 26.12 13.38 -15.58
C SER A 60 24.95 14.36 -15.58
N GLN A 61 24.96 15.29 -16.53
CA GLN A 61 23.82 16.20 -16.72
C GLN A 61 22.51 15.45 -17.01
N ALA A 62 22.58 14.28 -17.66
CA ALA A 62 21.39 13.49 -17.94
C ALA A 62 20.69 12.99 -16.66
N ASP A 63 21.43 12.79 -15.57
CA ASP A 63 20.84 12.44 -14.27
C ASP A 63 20.12 13.63 -13.64
N LEU A 64 20.68 14.85 -13.77
CA LEU A 64 20.00 16.07 -13.35
C LEU A 64 18.72 16.31 -14.15
N ASP A 65 18.73 16.03 -15.45
CA ASP A 65 17.53 16.16 -16.29
C ASP A 65 16.42 15.19 -15.82
N VAL A 66 16.79 13.96 -15.43
CA VAL A 66 15.84 12.99 -14.82
C VAL A 66 15.35 13.46 -13.45
N MET A 67 16.22 14.08 -12.64
CA MET A 67 15.83 14.68 -11.35
C MET A 67 14.84 15.84 -11.54
N ASP A 68 15.05 16.69 -12.54
CA ASP A 68 14.14 17.80 -12.87
C ASP A 68 12.77 17.28 -13.33
N ASP A 69 12.74 16.24 -14.17
CA ASP A 69 11.50 15.55 -14.55
C ASP A 69 10.78 14.95 -13.33
N PHE A 70 11.55 14.35 -12.40
CA PHE A 70 11.02 13.82 -11.15
C PHE A 70 10.42 14.91 -10.26
N ILE A 71 11.06 16.07 -10.11
CA ILE A 71 10.53 17.21 -9.31
C ILE A 71 9.16 17.67 -9.84
N ASN A 72 8.98 17.65 -11.17
CA ASN A 72 7.71 18.01 -11.79
C ASN A 72 6.63 16.93 -11.63
N ASN A 73 7.03 15.65 -11.52
CA ASN A 73 6.10 14.52 -11.46
C ASN A 73 6.55 13.39 -10.50
N PRO A 74 6.71 13.66 -9.18
CA PRO A 74 7.40 12.75 -8.27
C PRO A 74 6.74 11.39 -8.08
N PHE A 75 5.44 11.25 -8.39
CA PHE A 75 4.70 10.00 -8.23
C PHE A 75 4.49 9.24 -9.56
N ALA A 76 5.08 9.69 -10.66
CA ALA A 76 5.08 8.93 -11.92
C ALA A 76 6.28 7.97 -12.06
N VAL A 77 7.29 8.13 -11.20
CA VAL A 77 8.57 7.40 -11.28
C VAL A 77 8.54 6.14 -10.41
N SER A 78 9.22 5.07 -10.86
CA SER A 78 9.28 3.78 -10.16
C SER A 78 10.02 3.87 -8.82
N ASP A 79 9.66 3.02 -7.86
CA ASP A 79 10.28 2.98 -6.52
C ASP A 79 11.79 2.70 -6.58
N VAL A 80 12.22 1.89 -7.55
CA VAL A 80 13.64 1.56 -7.76
C VAL A 80 14.46 2.78 -8.18
N LEU A 81 13.88 3.65 -9.01
CA LEU A 81 14.57 4.87 -9.43
C LEU A 81 14.56 5.92 -8.32
N VAL A 82 13.45 6.04 -7.58
CA VAL A 82 13.38 6.95 -6.42
C VAL A 82 14.32 6.55 -5.29
N SER A 83 14.53 5.26 -5.04
CA SER A 83 15.48 4.82 -4.01
C SER A 83 16.94 5.16 -4.34
N ARG A 84 17.27 5.45 -5.61
CA ARG A 84 18.59 5.95 -6.02
C ARG A 84 18.74 7.46 -5.82
N MET A 85 17.64 8.18 -5.69
CA MET A 85 17.64 9.64 -5.48
C MET A 85 17.95 10.02 -4.04
N ASP A 86 17.68 9.14 -3.06
CA ASP A 86 18.01 9.33 -1.63
C ASP A 86 19.50 9.03 -1.41
N MET A 87 20.35 10.00 -1.74
CA MET A 87 21.80 9.86 -1.78
C MET A 87 22.41 9.89 -0.37
N ASN A 88 21.79 10.62 0.56
CA ASN A 88 22.21 10.65 1.97
C ASN A 88 21.55 9.54 2.83
N GLN A 89 20.62 8.78 2.26
CA GLN A 89 19.91 7.65 2.88
C GLN A 89 19.11 8.02 4.12
N ASN A 90 18.58 9.24 4.17
CA ASN A 90 17.80 9.73 5.30
C ASN A 90 16.30 9.37 5.18
N GLY A 91 15.89 8.74 4.07
CA GLY A 91 14.49 8.37 3.79
C GLY A 91 13.66 9.49 3.18
N LEU A 92 14.27 10.62 2.83
CA LEU A 92 13.67 11.77 2.17
C LEU A 92 14.38 12.01 0.84
N ILE A 93 13.66 12.57 -0.13
CA ILE A 93 14.25 13.20 -1.31
C ILE A 93 14.14 14.71 -1.09
N ASP A 94 15.24 15.32 -0.64
CA ASP A 94 15.28 16.71 -0.23
C ASP A 94 16.38 17.51 -0.96
N ALA A 95 16.60 18.76 -0.53
CA ALA A 95 17.57 19.64 -1.15
C ALA A 95 19.02 19.16 -0.99
N GLU A 96 19.33 18.37 0.04
CA GLU A 96 20.66 17.79 0.25
C GLU A 96 20.98 16.82 -0.89
N ASP A 97 20.05 15.92 -1.25
CA ASP A 97 20.24 14.98 -2.37
C ASP A 97 20.47 15.69 -3.71
N LEU A 98 19.71 16.75 -3.97
CA LEU A 98 19.88 17.56 -5.17
C LEU A 98 21.27 18.22 -5.21
N VAL A 99 21.74 18.78 -4.09
CA VAL A 99 23.07 19.39 -3.98
C VAL A 99 24.18 18.35 -4.13
N LEU A 100 23.99 17.13 -3.62
CA LEU A 100 24.93 16.03 -3.79
C LEU A 100 25.08 15.65 -5.26
N LEU A 101 23.97 15.45 -5.97
CA LEU A 101 23.97 15.13 -7.40
C LEU A 101 24.62 16.25 -8.22
N GLN A 102 24.24 17.51 -7.97
CA GLN A 102 24.83 18.68 -8.63
C GLN A 102 26.35 18.78 -8.41
N SER A 103 26.83 18.47 -7.19
CA SER A 103 28.25 18.51 -6.85
C SER A 103 29.06 17.43 -7.59
N LEU A 104 28.48 16.26 -7.81
CA LEU A 104 29.06 15.17 -8.61
C LEU A 104 29.14 15.55 -10.09
N VAL A 105 28.05 16.06 -10.66
CA VAL A 105 28.00 16.52 -12.06
C VAL A 105 28.99 17.67 -12.30
N ALA A 106 29.05 18.66 -11.40
CA ALA A 106 30.01 19.76 -11.46
C ALA A 106 31.48 19.31 -11.28
N SER A 107 31.70 18.08 -10.85
CA SER A 107 33.02 17.45 -10.75
C SER A 107 33.28 16.42 -11.85
N ALA A 108 32.51 16.49 -12.94
CA ALA A 108 32.59 15.60 -14.10
C ALA A 108 32.42 14.11 -13.73
N GLY A 109 31.57 13.84 -12.72
CA GLY A 109 31.31 12.49 -12.22
C GLY A 109 32.43 11.89 -11.36
N ASP A 110 33.43 12.69 -10.94
CA ASP A 110 34.46 12.23 -10.02
C ASP A 110 34.05 12.51 -8.54
N PRO A 111 33.73 11.46 -7.76
CA PRO A 111 33.25 11.61 -6.40
C PRO A 111 34.34 12.05 -5.42
N TYR A 112 35.62 11.73 -5.70
CA TYR A 112 36.75 12.17 -4.87
C TYR A 112 36.98 13.68 -5.03
N ARG A 113 36.86 14.18 -6.26
CA ARG A 113 36.93 15.63 -6.52
C ARG A 113 35.75 16.39 -5.91
N ALA A 114 34.54 15.82 -5.98
CA ALA A 114 33.36 16.41 -5.35
C ALA A 114 33.54 16.52 -3.82
N GLU A 115 34.00 15.44 -3.18
CA GLU A 115 34.32 15.40 -1.75
C GLU A 115 35.39 16.43 -1.37
N GLU A 116 36.48 16.52 -2.14
CA GLU A 116 37.56 17.48 -1.87
C GLU A 116 37.08 18.93 -1.97
N LYS A 117 36.27 19.26 -2.98
CA LYS A 117 35.65 20.57 -3.14
C LYS A 117 34.71 20.88 -1.97
N ALA A 118 33.83 19.96 -1.56
CA ALA A 118 32.93 20.17 -0.42
C ALA A 118 33.72 20.39 0.88
N ARG A 119 34.74 19.56 1.12
CA ARG A 119 35.64 19.71 2.28
C ARG A 119 36.36 21.06 2.29
N SER A 120 36.78 21.56 1.12
CA SER A 120 37.42 22.89 1.01
C SER A 120 36.48 24.05 1.39
N ARG A 121 35.16 23.84 1.30
CA ARG A 121 34.12 24.79 1.71
C ARG A 121 33.60 24.56 3.14
N GLY A 122 34.11 23.53 3.83
CA GLY A 122 33.62 23.13 5.15
C GLY A 122 32.24 22.45 5.13
N GLU A 123 31.80 21.96 3.97
CA GLU A 123 30.53 21.25 3.80
C GLU A 123 30.70 19.74 4.04
N SER A 124 29.64 19.08 4.50
CA SER A 124 29.60 17.61 4.59
C SER A 124 29.34 17.02 3.21
N PHE A 125 30.00 15.90 2.90
CA PHE A 125 29.79 15.14 1.67
C PHE A 125 30.00 13.65 1.95
N PRO A 126 29.15 12.73 1.44
CA PRO A 126 29.32 11.30 1.59
C PRO A 126 30.67 10.83 1.08
N ARG A 127 31.26 9.82 1.71
CA ARG A 127 32.47 9.21 1.17
C ARG A 127 32.14 8.58 -0.20
N PRO A 128 33.04 8.60 -1.19
CA PRO A 128 32.78 8.01 -2.50
C PRO A 128 32.23 6.58 -2.48
N ARG A 129 32.65 5.75 -1.51
CA ARG A 129 32.13 4.38 -1.33
C ARG A 129 30.68 4.32 -0.85
N GLU A 130 30.19 5.35 -0.18
CA GLU A 130 28.82 5.44 0.38
C GLU A 130 27.80 5.76 -0.71
N LEU A 131 28.27 6.25 -1.87
CA LEU A 131 27.48 6.43 -3.09
C LEU A 131 27.21 5.11 -3.84
N TYR A 132 27.77 3.99 -3.38
CA TYR A 132 27.53 2.66 -3.94
C TYR A 132 26.92 1.75 -2.88
N ARG A 133 25.83 1.05 -3.22
CA ARG A 133 25.07 0.23 -2.26
C ARG A 133 24.74 -1.14 -2.84
N TYR A 134 24.91 -2.17 -2.03
CA TYR A 134 24.33 -3.48 -2.32
C TYR A 134 22.85 -3.48 -1.90
N ILE A 135 21.96 -3.63 -2.86
CA ILE A 135 20.51 -3.71 -2.63
C ILE A 135 20.07 -5.15 -2.88
N ALA A 136 19.41 -5.77 -1.90
CA ALA A 136 18.84 -7.10 -2.06
C ALA A 136 17.60 -7.03 -2.96
N SER A 137 17.57 -7.84 -4.03
CA SER A 137 16.51 -7.81 -5.04
C SER A 137 15.15 -8.29 -4.52
N ALA A 138 15.15 -9.04 -3.41
CA ALA A 138 13.96 -9.63 -2.82
C ALA A 138 13.50 -8.94 -1.52
N GLU A 139 14.20 -7.88 -1.11
CA GLU A 139 13.84 -7.10 0.08
C GLU A 139 12.92 -5.94 -0.31
N TYR A 140 11.88 -5.72 0.50
CA TYR A 140 11.03 -4.54 0.35
C TYR A 140 11.77 -3.31 0.85
N HIS A 141 11.96 -2.33 -0.04
CA HIS A 141 12.55 -1.05 0.31
C HIS A 141 11.44 -0.01 0.40
N PRO A 142 11.25 0.66 1.55
CA PRO A 142 10.29 1.74 1.63
C PRO A 142 10.70 2.86 0.67
N ARG A 143 9.75 3.36 -0.13
CA ARG A 143 9.97 4.51 -1.01
C ARG A 143 10.33 5.73 -0.16
N PRO A 144 11.47 6.40 -0.42
CA PRO A 144 11.79 7.68 0.21
C PRO A 144 10.68 8.72 0.00
N LEU A 145 10.43 9.56 1.00
CA LEU A 145 9.38 10.59 0.94
C LEU A 145 9.84 11.81 0.13
N TYR A 146 8.97 12.32 -0.72
CA TYR A 146 9.25 13.56 -1.44
C TYR A 146 9.21 14.77 -0.49
N ALA A 147 10.31 15.52 -0.43
CA ALA A 147 10.48 16.69 0.45
C ALA A 147 11.01 17.94 -0.28
N LEU A 148 11.17 17.88 -1.61
CA LEU A 148 11.53 19.03 -2.44
C LEU A 148 10.33 19.98 -2.67
N PRO A 149 10.58 21.25 -3.03
CA PRO A 149 9.51 22.15 -3.47
C PRO A 149 8.69 21.56 -4.61
N TYR A 150 7.37 21.64 -4.53
CA TYR A 150 6.47 21.17 -5.59
C TYR A 150 5.94 22.34 -6.42
N PRO A 151 6.27 22.45 -7.72
CA PRO A 151 5.85 23.57 -8.56
C PRO A 151 4.33 23.76 -8.64
N GLY A 152 3.57 22.65 -8.61
CA GLY A 152 2.10 22.67 -8.64
C GLY A 152 1.44 23.05 -7.30
N ALA A 153 2.21 23.42 -6.27
CA ALA A 153 1.62 23.80 -4.99
C ALA A 153 0.86 25.13 -5.06
N ALA A 154 1.25 26.04 -5.94
CA ALA A 154 0.68 27.40 -6.04
C ALA A 154 -0.77 27.41 -6.55
N ASP A 155 -1.11 26.49 -7.44
CA ASP A 155 -2.43 26.32 -8.06
C ASP A 155 -3.09 24.98 -7.68
N SER A 156 -2.70 24.44 -6.52
CA SER A 156 -3.21 23.17 -6.01
C SER A 156 -4.69 23.23 -5.64
N VAL A 157 -5.39 22.10 -5.76
CA VAL A 157 -6.75 21.92 -5.21
C VAL A 157 -6.76 22.04 -3.67
N LEU A 158 -5.62 21.76 -3.04
CA LEU A 158 -5.40 21.97 -1.62
C LEU A 158 -4.81 23.38 -1.43
N ASP A 159 -5.68 24.36 -1.15
CA ASP A 159 -5.31 25.79 -1.04
C ASP A 159 -4.24 26.10 0.03
N TRP A 160 -4.00 25.16 0.93
CA TRP A 160 -3.00 25.21 1.98
C TRP A 160 -1.66 24.55 1.60
N LEU A 161 -1.57 23.81 0.50
CA LEU A 161 -0.37 23.03 0.13
C LEU A 161 0.88 23.91 -0.07
N SER A 162 0.73 25.08 -0.70
CA SER A 162 1.83 26.05 -0.88
C SER A 162 2.41 26.59 0.44
N ARG A 163 1.70 26.43 1.55
CA ARG A 163 2.10 26.91 2.88
C ARG A 163 2.65 25.78 3.76
N PHE A 164 2.74 24.56 3.23
CA PHE A 164 3.27 23.45 4.00
C PHE A 164 4.73 23.75 4.35
N PRO A 165 5.13 23.61 5.62
CA PRO A 165 6.51 23.86 6.01
C PRO A 165 7.43 22.89 5.26
N PRO A 166 8.62 23.33 4.81
CA PRO A 166 9.61 22.42 4.26
C PRO A 166 9.94 21.36 5.29
N SER A 167 9.99 20.09 4.87
CA SER A 167 10.35 18.98 5.74
C SER A 167 11.77 19.19 6.26
N GLY A 168 11.92 19.42 7.58
CA GLY A 168 13.21 19.38 8.24
C GLY A 168 13.71 17.95 8.40
N LYS A 169 15.00 17.77 8.75
CA LYS A 169 15.60 16.45 9.06
C LYS A 169 14.68 15.70 10.02
N ALA A 170 14.14 14.56 9.60
CA ALA A 170 13.13 13.80 10.34
C ALA A 170 13.71 13.14 11.61
N SER A 171 14.03 13.96 12.60
CA SER A 171 14.61 13.55 13.87
C SER A 171 13.54 13.25 14.92
N PHE A 172 12.33 13.78 14.72
CA PHE A 172 11.18 13.56 15.59
C PHE A 172 9.95 13.05 14.81
N TYR A 173 9.09 12.31 15.52
CA TYR A 173 7.84 11.76 14.97
C TYR A 173 7.00 12.81 14.22
N THR A 174 6.90 14.02 14.77
CA THR A 174 6.12 15.12 14.17
C THR A 174 6.65 15.55 12.81
N GLU A 175 7.98 15.62 12.64
CA GLU A 175 8.61 16.00 11.37
C GLU A 175 8.41 14.91 10.32
N ALA A 176 8.56 13.63 10.71
CA ALA A 176 8.27 12.49 9.85
C ALA A 176 6.79 12.46 9.43
N LEU A 177 5.88 12.80 10.34
CA LEU A 177 4.46 12.90 10.03
C LEU A 177 4.17 14.05 9.07
N TYR A 178 4.81 15.22 9.25
CA TYR A 178 4.66 16.35 8.33
C TYR A 178 5.18 16.01 6.93
N ALA A 179 6.36 15.40 6.83
CA ALA A 179 6.91 14.96 5.55
C ALA A 179 5.96 13.97 4.85
N ALA A 180 5.39 13.02 5.61
CA ALA A 180 4.43 12.06 5.07
C ALA A 180 3.12 12.72 4.61
N VAL A 181 2.58 13.67 5.38
CA VAL A 181 1.39 14.45 4.98
C VAL A 181 1.67 15.27 3.73
N ASN A 182 2.82 15.95 3.66
CA ASN A 182 3.20 16.75 2.51
C ASN A 182 3.33 15.89 1.25
N ALA A 183 4.05 14.77 1.33
CA ALA A 183 4.22 13.84 0.22
C ALA A 183 2.86 13.32 -0.27
N GLU A 184 1.97 12.91 0.64
CA GLU A 184 0.64 12.40 0.28
C GLU A 184 -0.27 13.50 -0.32
N ALA A 185 -0.18 14.73 0.19
CA ALA A 185 -0.92 15.88 -0.34
C ALA A 185 -0.50 16.21 -1.78
N ILE A 186 0.80 16.15 -2.07
CA ILE A 186 1.33 16.33 -3.44
C ILE A 186 0.84 15.21 -4.34
N ARG A 187 0.89 13.94 -3.89
CA ARG A 187 0.37 12.80 -4.64
C ARG A 187 -1.11 12.97 -4.98
N PHE A 188 -1.91 13.40 -4.00
CA PHE A 188 -3.32 13.68 -4.18
C PHE A 188 -3.55 14.77 -5.22
N ASP A 189 -2.85 15.90 -5.12
CA ASP A 189 -2.97 17.00 -6.09
C ASP A 189 -2.67 16.54 -7.53
N GLN A 190 -1.63 15.72 -7.71
CA GLN A 190 -1.29 15.16 -9.01
C GLN A 190 -2.35 14.20 -9.55
N ALA A 191 -2.87 13.31 -8.71
CA ALA A 191 -3.96 12.41 -9.07
C ALA A 191 -5.23 13.20 -9.42
N TRP A 192 -5.56 14.22 -8.62
CA TRP A 192 -6.69 15.12 -8.83
C TRP A 192 -6.60 15.84 -10.18
N ARG A 193 -5.47 16.48 -10.50
CA ARG A 193 -5.28 17.23 -11.76
C ARG A 193 -5.51 16.36 -12.99
N LYS A 194 -5.05 15.11 -12.96
CA LYS A 194 -5.26 14.14 -14.04
C LYS A 194 -6.75 13.83 -14.25
N ARG A 195 -7.58 13.96 -13.20
CA ARG A 195 -8.96 13.47 -13.17
C ARG A 195 -10.03 14.56 -13.19
N GLN A 196 -9.78 15.75 -12.64
CA GLN A 196 -10.80 16.77 -12.34
C GLN A 196 -11.74 17.09 -13.52
N HIS A 197 -11.20 17.15 -14.74
CA HIS A 197 -11.98 17.47 -15.94
C HIS A 197 -12.94 16.35 -16.37
N GLN A 198 -12.71 15.13 -15.89
CA GLN A 198 -13.45 13.92 -16.23
C GLN A 198 -14.36 13.41 -15.10
N LEU A 199 -14.40 14.12 -13.97
CA LEU A 199 -15.27 13.76 -12.85
C LEU A 199 -16.74 13.98 -13.21
N LEU A 200 -17.56 12.96 -12.95
CA LEU A 200 -19.02 13.02 -12.96
C LEU A 200 -19.52 14.02 -11.90
N PRO A 201 -20.74 14.60 -12.05
CA PRO A 201 -21.30 15.51 -11.05
C PRO A 201 -21.30 14.94 -9.62
N ILE A 202 -21.70 13.68 -9.44
CA ILE A 202 -21.72 13.00 -8.14
C ILE A 202 -20.30 12.82 -7.55
N GLU A 203 -19.30 12.55 -8.39
CA GLU A 203 -17.90 12.43 -7.95
C GLU A 203 -17.34 13.80 -7.52
N ARG A 204 -17.75 14.88 -8.21
CA ARG A 204 -17.37 16.25 -7.82
C ARG A 204 -17.96 16.63 -6.47
N GLU A 205 -19.24 16.33 -6.23
CA GLU A 205 -19.89 16.58 -4.95
C GLU A 205 -19.20 15.83 -3.81
N TYR A 206 -18.91 14.55 -4.01
CA TYR A 206 -18.16 13.72 -3.07
C TYR A 206 -16.75 14.29 -2.79
N ALA A 207 -16.02 14.68 -3.84
CA ALA A 207 -14.71 15.29 -3.70
C ALA A 207 -14.74 16.62 -2.94
N VAL A 208 -15.74 17.48 -3.17
CA VAL A 208 -15.89 18.76 -2.46
C VAL A 208 -16.02 18.54 -0.95
N GLN A 209 -16.76 17.51 -0.53
CA GLN A 209 -16.91 17.18 0.90
C GLN A 209 -15.56 16.72 1.50
N LYS A 210 -14.81 15.87 0.80
CA LYS A 210 -13.48 15.43 1.24
C LYS A 210 -12.47 16.56 1.32
N LEU A 211 -12.45 17.45 0.32
CA LEU A 211 -11.59 18.63 0.31
C LEU A 211 -11.91 19.57 1.49
N ALA A 212 -13.19 19.78 1.77
CA ALA A 212 -13.63 20.57 2.92
C ALA A 212 -13.17 19.94 4.25
N ARG A 213 -13.30 18.62 4.40
CA ARG A 213 -12.82 17.89 5.58
C ARG A 213 -11.30 17.97 5.73
N ALA A 214 -10.55 17.80 4.65
CA ALA A 214 -9.09 17.92 4.66
C ALA A 214 -8.65 19.31 5.12
N LYS A 215 -9.32 20.37 4.65
CA LYS A 215 -9.07 21.74 5.09
C LYS A 215 -9.33 21.95 6.58
N LEU A 216 -10.41 21.37 7.12
CA LEU A 216 -10.71 21.45 8.56
C LEU A 216 -9.65 20.74 9.40
N LEU A 217 -9.23 19.53 9.01
CA LEU A 217 -8.18 18.77 9.71
C LEU A 217 -6.85 19.50 9.69
N HIS A 218 -6.47 20.08 8.54
CA HIS A 218 -5.28 20.92 8.43
C HIS A 218 -5.33 22.14 9.36
N GLN A 219 -6.47 22.86 9.40
CA GLN A 219 -6.64 24.03 10.27
C GLN A 219 -6.62 23.68 11.76
N ALA A 220 -7.12 22.49 12.13
CA ALA A 220 -7.10 21.99 13.50
C ALA A 220 -5.74 21.45 13.92
N GLY A 221 -4.81 21.20 12.98
CA GLY A 221 -3.53 20.55 13.26
C GLY A 221 -3.66 19.05 13.55
N GLU A 222 -4.73 18.40 13.06
CA GLU A 222 -4.98 16.97 13.23
C GLU A 222 -4.24 16.16 12.15
N TRP A 223 -2.90 16.17 12.22
CA TRP A 223 -2.02 15.71 11.14
C TRP A 223 -2.13 14.22 10.82
N TYR A 224 -2.37 13.38 11.83
CA TYR A 224 -2.54 11.95 11.62
C TYR A 224 -3.83 11.64 10.86
N GLU A 225 -4.95 12.24 11.28
CA GLU A 225 -6.24 12.10 10.61
C GLU A 225 -6.21 12.72 9.21
N LEU A 226 -5.52 13.85 9.04
CA LEU A 226 -5.29 14.44 7.73
C LEU A 226 -4.55 13.49 6.80
N ARG A 227 -3.50 12.81 7.30
CA ARG A 227 -2.75 11.82 6.53
C ARG A 227 -3.65 10.68 6.07
N LEU A 228 -4.46 10.11 6.97
CA LEU A 228 -5.38 9.03 6.64
C LEU A 228 -6.38 9.46 5.56
N LEU A 229 -6.99 10.63 5.71
CA LEU A 229 -7.92 11.17 4.73
C LEU A 229 -7.27 11.41 3.37
N LEU A 230 -6.03 11.91 3.33
CA LEU A 230 -5.28 12.11 2.09
C LEU A 230 -4.97 10.78 1.41
N THR A 231 -4.52 9.75 2.15
CA THR A 231 -4.29 8.40 1.60
C THR A 231 -5.56 7.84 0.97
N GLU A 232 -6.71 7.97 1.64
CA GLU A 232 -8.00 7.55 1.09
C GLU A 232 -8.38 8.35 -0.17
N SER A 233 -8.10 9.66 -0.17
CA SER A 233 -8.42 10.53 -1.30
C SER A 233 -7.52 10.25 -2.51
N VAL A 234 -6.27 9.88 -2.29
CA VAL A 234 -5.34 9.38 -3.31
C VAL A 234 -5.86 8.07 -3.88
N GLU A 235 -6.22 7.11 -3.03
CA GLU A 235 -6.81 5.84 -3.48
C GLU A 235 -8.03 6.09 -4.36
N ASP A 236 -8.97 6.94 -3.92
CA ASP A 236 -10.17 7.24 -4.71
C ASP A 236 -9.81 7.91 -6.06
N ALA A 237 -8.87 8.87 -6.06
CA ALA A 237 -8.43 9.57 -7.27
C ALA A 237 -7.66 8.68 -8.25
N GLU A 238 -6.90 7.70 -7.76
CA GLU A 238 -6.12 6.76 -8.56
C GLU A 238 -6.94 5.52 -9.00
N THR A 239 -7.97 5.11 -8.25
CA THR A 239 -8.71 3.85 -8.50
C THR A 239 -10.04 4.01 -9.25
N LEU A 240 -10.68 5.18 -9.24
CA LEU A 240 -11.89 5.48 -10.03
C LEU A 240 -11.54 5.61 -11.53
N THR A 241 -11.19 4.48 -12.12
CA THR A 241 -10.40 4.35 -13.35
C THR A 241 -11.21 3.98 -14.59
N VAL A 242 -12.49 3.65 -14.46
CA VAL A 242 -13.25 3.17 -15.63
C VAL A 242 -14.09 4.31 -16.21
N ARG A 243 -13.77 4.75 -17.44
CA ARG A 243 -14.68 5.61 -18.21
C ARG A 243 -16.06 4.93 -18.27
N ASN A 244 -17.11 5.67 -17.96
CA ASN A 244 -18.50 5.15 -17.85
C ASN A 244 -18.72 4.19 -16.68
N GLN A 245 -17.95 4.31 -15.59
CA GLN A 245 -18.27 3.60 -14.35
C GLN A 245 -19.68 4.00 -13.90
N PRO A 246 -20.56 3.03 -13.58
CA PRO A 246 -21.88 3.35 -13.05
C PRO A 246 -21.76 4.16 -11.76
N GLU A 247 -22.77 4.94 -11.40
CA GLU A 247 -22.76 5.77 -10.16
C GLU A 247 -22.57 4.94 -8.88
N TYR A 248 -22.89 3.65 -8.93
CA TYR A 248 -22.98 2.78 -7.77
C TYR A 248 -21.65 2.62 -6.99
N PRO A 249 -20.48 2.40 -7.63
CA PRO A 249 -19.18 2.50 -6.97
C PRO A 249 -18.93 3.76 -6.14
N VAL A 250 -19.34 4.95 -6.63
CA VAL A 250 -19.18 6.20 -5.87
C VAL A 250 -20.08 6.20 -4.64
N LYS A 251 -21.31 5.71 -4.79
CA LYS A 251 -22.25 5.51 -3.67
C LYS A 251 -21.70 4.53 -2.62
N LEU A 252 -20.96 3.50 -3.03
CA LEU A 252 -20.26 2.58 -2.12
C LEU A 252 -19.10 3.25 -1.36
N LEU A 253 -18.35 4.15 -2.02
CA LEU A 253 -17.30 4.92 -1.35
C LEU A 253 -17.89 5.90 -0.33
N ALA A 254 -18.98 6.59 -0.67
CA ALA A 254 -19.71 7.43 0.27
C ALA A 254 -20.21 6.63 1.48
N PHE A 255 -20.81 5.46 1.23
CA PHE A 255 -21.25 4.55 2.29
C PHE A 255 -20.09 4.06 3.18
N ARG A 256 -18.95 3.69 2.59
CA ARG A 256 -17.72 3.32 3.32
C ARG A 256 -17.30 4.45 4.28
N ASP A 257 -17.31 5.69 3.82
CA ASP A 257 -16.86 6.82 4.62
C ASP A 257 -17.83 7.11 5.78
N HIS A 258 -19.15 7.05 5.53
CA HIS A 258 -20.14 7.14 6.61
C HIS A 258 -20.02 5.99 7.62
N LEU A 259 -19.65 4.77 7.20
CA LEU A 259 -19.35 3.68 8.14
C LEU A 259 -18.15 3.99 9.04
N ARG A 260 -17.12 4.66 8.54
CA ARG A 260 -16.00 5.13 9.36
C ARG A 260 -16.45 6.20 10.36
N GLU A 261 -17.33 7.10 9.94
CA GLU A 261 -17.92 8.09 10.84
C GLU A 261 -18.75 7.44 11.95
N VAL A 262 -19.47 6.36 11.65
CA VAL A 262 -20.16 5.54 12.67
C VAL A 262 -19.16 5.02 13.70
N LEU A 263 -18.00 4.51 13.29
CA LEU A 263 -16.98 4.01 14.23
C LEU A 263 -16.43 5.12 15.14
N GLY A 264 -16.43 6.37 14.69
CA GLY A 264 -16.06 7.55 15.48
C GLY A 264 -17.22 8.19 16.24
N SER A 265 -18.44 7.66 16.13
CA SER A 265 -19.63 8.32 16.66
C SER A 265 -19.84 8.07 18.16
N PRO A 266 -20.53 8.98 18.87
CA PRO A 266 -20.92 8.78 20.26
C PRO A 266 -21.74 7.50 20.46
N GLU A 267 -22.56 7.13 19.47
CA GLU A 267 -23.34 5.90 19.52
C GLU A 267 -22.43 4.66 19.51
N TYR A 268 -21.41 4.62 18.65
CA TYR A 268 -20.48 3.50 18.68
C TYR A 268 -19.64 3.46 19.96
N ALA A 269 -19.26 4.63 20.49
CA ALA A 269 -18.56 4.72 21.77
C ALA A 269 -19.40 4.15 22.94
N ALA A 270 -20.68 4.54 23.03
CA ALA A 270 -21.60 4.06 24.06
C ALA A 270 -21.93 2.56 23.90
N PHE A 271 -21.97 2.04 22.67
CA PHE A 271 -22.08 0.59 22.45
C PHE A 271 -20.83 -0.14 22.93
N LYS A 272 -19.64 0.38 22.61
CA LYS A 272 -18.36 -0.21 23.00
C LYS A 272 -18.14 -0.19 24.52
N SER A 273 -18.64 0.83 25.23
CA SER A 273 -18.61 0.89 26.70
C SER A 273 -19.71 0.04 27.37
N GLY A 274 -20.63 -0.54 26.60
CA GLY A 274 -21.75 -1.35 27.10
C GLY A 274 -22.91 -0.52 27.68
N GLU A 275 -22.89 0.80 27.50
CA GLU A 275 -23.97 1.71 27.94
C GLU A 275 -25.24 1.57 27.09
N GLN A 276 -25.10 1.15 25.83
CA GLN A 276 -26.22 0.83 24.96
C GLN A 276 -26.01 -0.45 24.16
N ASP A 277 -27.13 -1.01 23.69
CA ASP A 277 -27.14 -2.19 22.83
C ASP A 277 -26.80 -1.86 21.37
N TRP A 278 -26.41 -2.87 20.59
CA TRP A 278 -25.97 -2.74 19.19
C TRP A 278 -27.00 -2.13 18.23
N ARG A 279 -28.29 -2.15 18.59
CA ARG A 279 -29.41 -1.67 17.76
C ARG A 279 -29.25 -0.21 17.33
N GLY A 280 -28.78 0.66 18.23
CA GLY A 280 -28.55 2.08 17.92
C GLY A 280 -27.52 2.28 16.80
N VAL A 281 -26.42 1.51 16.86
CA VAL A 281 -25.38 1.51 15.83
C VAL A 281 -25.93 0.98 14.50
N LEU A 282 -26.67 -0.14 14.53
CA LEU A 282 -27.23 -0.70 13.29
C LEU A 282 -28.29 0.20 12.66
N LYS A 283 -29.05 0.95 13.44
CA LYS A 283 -29.99 1.95 12.92
C LYS A 283 -29.28 3.11 12.21
N LEU A 284 -28.12 3.52 12.73
CA LEU A 284 -27.27 4.52 12.07
C LEU A 284 -26.75 3.98 10.73
N VAL A 285 -26.25 2.73 10.73
CA VAL A 285 -25.80 2.04 9.51
C VAL A 285 -26.93 1.87 8.50
N SER A 286 -28.13 1.44 8.92
CA SER A 286 -29.33 1.37 8.05
C SER A 286 -29.65 2.71 7.40
N ARG A 287 -29.53 3.81 8.14
CA ARG A 287 -29.80 5.16 7.62
C ARG A 287 -28.80 5.53 6.52
N HIS A 288 -27.51 5.30 6.74
CA HIS A 288 -26.49 5.55 5.71
C HIS A 288 -26.67 4.62 4.51
N LEU A 289 -26.98 3.34 4.74
CA LEU A 289 -27.26 2.38 3.67
C LEU A 289 -28.44 2.83 2.78
N GLN A 290 -29.50 3.37 3.40
CA GLN A 290 -30.65 3.90 2.68
C GLN A 290 -30.32 5.22 1.97
N ALA A 291 -29.61 6.14 2.63
CA ALA A 291 -29.28 7.45 2.09
C ALA A 291 -28.31 7.37 0.91
N ASP A 292 -27.26 6.55 1.04
CA ASP A 292 -26.16 6.48 0.07
C ASP A 292 -26.47 5.51 -1.06
N LEU A 293 -26.99 4.32 -0.72
CA LEU A 293 -27.19 3.22 -1.67
C LEU A 293 -28.66 3.04 -2.09
N GLY A 294 -29.62 3.73 -1.46
CA GLY A 294 -31.04 3.52 -1.70
C GLY A 294 -31.55 2.14 -1.23
N LEU A 295 -30.77 1.45 -0.37
CA LEU A 295 -31.07 0.11 0.09
C LEU A 295 -31.79 0.15 1.44
N SER A 296 -33.06 -0.25 1.45
CA SER A 296 -33.86 -0.33 2.67
C SER A 296 -33.63 -1.69 3.33
N TYR A 297 -32.76 -1.72 4.33
CA TYR A 297 -32.61 -2.87 5.22
C TYR A 297 -32.91 -2.45 6.66
N ASP A 298 -33.82 -3.19 7.28
CA ASP A 298 -34.08 -3.09 8.70
C ASP A 298 -33.21 -4.11 9.43
N PHE A 299 -32.01 -3.69 9.82
CA PHE A 299 -31.05 -4.53 10.55
C PHE A 299 -31.60 -4.99 11.92
N GLU A 300 -32.63 -4.34 12.48
CA GLU A 300 -33.26 -4.77 13.73
C GLU A 300 -34.12 -6.03 13.54
N THR A 301 -34.59 -6.30 12.32
CA THR A 301 -35.43 -7.46 11.97
C THR A 301 -34.67 -8.58 11.26
N LEU A 302 -33.40 -8.37 10.93
CA LEU A 302 -32.56 -9.40 10.34
C LEU A 302 -32.28 -10.50 11.38
N GLY A 303 -32.45 -11.76 10.95
CA GLY A 303 -32.13 -12.93 11.79
C GLY A 303 -30.66 -12.96 12.19
N PRO A 304 -30.28 -13.75 13.21
CA PRO A 304 -28.89 -13.85 13.65
C PRO A 304 -27.98 -14.26 12.48
N PRO A 305 -26.75 -13.72 12.40
CA PRO A 305 -25.78 -14.12 11.39
C PRO A 305 -25.54 -15.64 11.47
N ARG A 306 -25.34 -16.29 10.32
CA ARG A 306 -25.19 -17.75 10.23
C ARG A 306 -24.07 -18.27 11.13
N ASP A 307 -24.30 -19.45 11.73
CA ASP A 307 -23.31 -20.16 12.54
C ASP A 307 -22.15 -20.68 11.67
N PHE A 308 -20.97 -20.12 11.88
CA PHE A 308 -19.75 -20.44 11.13
C PHE A 308 -19.08 -21.75 11.56
N ASN A 309 -19.68 -22.51 12.48
CA ASN A 309 -19.16 -23.82 12.89
C ASN A 309 -19.54 -24.97 11.92
N SER A 310 -20.43 -24.75 10.94
CA SER A 310 -20.73 -25.75 9.91
C SER A 310 -19.79 -25.65 8.70
N LEU A 311 -19.18 -26.79 8.34
CA LEU A 311 -18.21 -26.94 7.24
C LEU A 311 -18.80 -26.55 5.86
N GLU A 312 -20.10 -26.75 5.67
CA GLU A 312 -20.81 -26.43 4.42
C GLU A 312 -20.79 -24.92 4.11
N ASN A 313 -20.74 -24.09 5.16
CA ASN A 313 -20.64 -22.64 5.02
C ASN A 313 -19.26 -22.19 4.50
N TYR A 314 -18.19 -22.98 4.70
CA TYR A 314 -16.85 -22.71 4.19
C TYR A 314 -16.71 -23.04 2.70
N LEU A 315 -17.28 -24.15 2.25
CA LEU A 315 -17.25 -24.57 0.84
C LEU A 315 -17.95 -23.54 -0.07
N GLN A 316 -19.08 -22.99 0.40
CA GLN A 316 -19.78 -21.95 -0.34
C GLN A 316 -18.95 -20.67 -0.46
N ARG A 317 -18.15 -20.32 0.56
CA ARG A 317 -17.30 -19.11 0.58
C ARG A 317 -16.17 -19.12 -0.46
N VAL A 318 -15.67 -20.28 -0.85
CA VAL A 318 -14.64 -20.41 -1.90
C VAL A 318 -15.20 -20.00 -3.27
N ALA A 319 -16.46 -20.32 -3.55
CA ALA A 319 -17.15 -19.85 -4.75
C ALA A 319 -17.34 -18.30 -4.76
N TRP A 320 -17.31 -17.66 -3.59
CA TRP A 320 -17.51 -16.21 -3.42
C TRP A 320 -16.26 -15.35 -3.54
N GLN A 321 -15.05 -15.90 -3.33
CA GLN A 321 -13.79 -15.18 -3.62
C GLN A 321 -13.73 -14.74 -5.10
N TYR A 322 -14.37 -15.49 -5.99
CA TYR A 322 -14.52 -15.18 -7.41
C TYR A 322 -15.43 -13.96 -7.68
N TYR A 323 -16.40 -13.65 -6.82
CA TYR A 323 -17.35 -12.53 -7.00
C TYR A 323 -16.84 -11.17 -6.50
N LYS A 324 -15.78 -11.15 -5.69
CA LYS A 324 -15.17 -9.92 -5.15
C LYS A 324 -14.53 -9.04 -6.24
N SER A 325 -14.23 -9.59 -7.41
CA SER A 325 -13.52 -8.87 -8.49
C SER A 325 -14.44 -8.29 -9.58
N SER A 326 -15.78 -8.40 -9.46
CA SER A 326 -16.72 -8.04 -10.55
C SER A 326 -18.10 -7.51 -10.10
N THR A 327 -18.19 -6.89 -8.93
CA THR A 327 -19.44 -6.76 -8.16
C THR A 327 -20.43 -5.69 -8.70
N ARG A 328 -21.72 -6.05 -8.86
CA ARG A 328 -22.87 -5.18 -9.18
C ARG A 328 -23.82 -5.02 -7.97
N GLU A 329 -24.79 -4.11 -8.02
CA GLU A 329 -25.79 -3.89 -6.95
C GLU A 329 -26.48 -5.19 -6.49
N GLU A 330 -26.90 -6.02 -7.45
CA GLU A 330 -27.54 -7.32 -7.19
C GLU A 330 -26.68 -8.23 -6.30
N ASN A 331 -25.35 -8.16 -6.46
CA ASN A 331 -24.40 -8.98 -5.73
C ASN A 331 -24.24 -8.51 -4.26
N LEU A 332 -24.36 -7.20 -4.00
CA LEU A 332 -24.36 -6.67 -2.63
C LEU A 332 -25.67 -7.02 -1.92
N ARG A 333 -26.82 -6.88 -2.61
CA ARG A 333 -28.12 -7.32 -2.08
C ARG A 333 -28.11 -8.82 -1.78
N ALA A 334 -27.50 -9.63 -2.65
CA ALA A 334 -27.31 -11.07 -2.44
C ALA A 334 -26.39 -11.38 -1.25
N LEU A 335 -25.34 -10.58 -1.02
CA LEU A 335 -24.43 -10.72 0.13
C LEU A 335 -25.15 -10.46 1.46
N ILE A 336 -25.89 -9.34 1.54
CA ILE A 336 -26.68 -9.00 2.73
C ILE A 336 -27.76 -10.07 2.96
N ALA A 337 -28.50 -10.46 1.91
CA ALA A 337 -29.47 -11.55 2.03
C ALA A 337 -28.83 -12.91 2.38
N TYR A 338 -27.56 -13.16 2.04
CA TYR A 338 -26.86 -14.41 2.36
C TYR A 338 -26.43 -14.49 3.82
N HIS A 339 -25.92 -13.40 4.39
CA HIS A 339 -25.47 -13.37 5.78
C HIS A 339 -26.62 -13.41 6.78
N TYR A 340 -27.79 -12.89 6.40
CA TYR A 340 -28.91 -12.71 7.32
C TYR A 340 -30.16 -13.57 7.03
N CYS A 341 -30.16 -14.40 5.96
CA CYS A 341 -31.29 -15.29 5.64
C CYS A 341 -30.97 -16.77 5.98
N PRO A 342 -31.84 -17.46 6.76
CA PRO A 342 -31.71 -18.89 7.04
C PRO A 342 -31.76 -19.73 5.76
N ALA A 343 -30.91 -20.75 5.66
CA ALA A 343 -30.79 -21.62 4.48
C ALA A 343 -32.12 -22.28 4.04
N LYS A 344 -33.10 -22.40 4.95
CA LYS A 344 -34.39 -23.06 4.70
C LYS A 344 -35.34 -22.32 3.76
N LYS A 345 -35.13 -21.02 3.46
CA LYS A 345 -36.00 -20.23 2.57
C LYS A 345 -35.52 -20.16 1.11
N ARG A 346 -34.42 -20.84 0.74
CA ARG A 346 -33.82 -20.75 -0.61
C ARG A 346 -34.15 -21.91 -1.55
N LEU A 347 -34.99 -22.86 -1.13
CA LEU A 347 -35.43 -23.95 -2.01
C LEU A 347 -36.76 -23.67 -2.73
N ASP A 348 -37.44 -22.56 -2.39
CA ASP A 348 -38.76 -22.21 -2.93
C ASP A 348 -38.78 -20.88 -3.73
N ALA A 349 -37.60 -20.33 -4.09
CA ALA A 349 -37.44 -19.18 -4.99
C ALA A 349 -36.21 -19.40 -5.87
#